data_AF-A0A374UT13-F1
#
_entry.id   AF-A0A374UT13-F1
#
_cell.length_a   1.000
_cell.length_b   1.000
_cell.length_c   1.000
_cell.angle_alpha   90.00
_cell.angle_beta   90.00
_cell.angle_gamma   90.00
#
_symmetry.space_group_name_H-M   'P 1'
#
loop_
_entity.id
_entity.type
_entity.pdbx_description
1 polymer ?
#
loop_
_entity_poly.entity_id
_entity_poly.type
_entity_poly.pdbx_seq_one_letter_code
_entity_poly.pdbx_strand_id
1 'polypeptide(L)'
;MTLEQKKHQEEYYKAKNRYENAAYEKRRAENEIIDIRNRKPQLINKINQLNAEKKCNLSSLEEISKSVKTNGSFDQSIRDTETKLETASNGFLAIGESSLGKPQNLTTVFDGVNRSSKNNITNAFVTLKKTQALVNGKINDINSQIKNLQTELENKKNRERSLQCIVSEKQRTMNNAAVEMAYHKKHMY
;
A
#
# COMPACT_ATOMS: atom_id res chain seq x y z
N MET A 1 20.95 -42.15 -54.56
CA MET A 1 19.85 -41.48 -53.84
C MET A 1 18.77 -41.10 -54.83
N THR A 2 17.57 -41.65 -54.68
CA THR A 2 16.41 -41.40 -55.54
C THR A 2 15.86 -39.98 -55.31
N LEU A 3 15.05 -39.48 -56.25
CA LEU A 3 14.35 -38.20 -56.09
C LEU A 3 13.44 -38.19 -54.86
N GLU A 4 12.86 -39.34 -54.53
CA GLU A 4 11.99 -39.54 -53.36
C GLU A 4 12.77 -39.49 -52.04
N GLN A 5 13.96 -40.13 -51.99
CA GLN A 5 14.86 -40.05 -50.83
C GLN A 5 15.32 -38.61 -50.56
N LYS A 6 15.59 -37.82 -51.62
CA LYS A 6 15.93 -36.38 -51.48
C LYS A 6 14.77 -35.58 -50.89
N LYS A 7 13.52 -35.84 -51.31
CA LYS A 7 12.33 -35.18 -50.73
C LYS A 7 12.18 -35.51 -49.25
N HIS A 8 12.35 -36.77 -48.86
CA HIS A 8 12.31 -37.15 -47.44
C HIS A 8 13.44 -36.51 -46.62
N GLN A 9 14.62 -36.34 -47.21
CA GLN A 9 15.72 -35.61 -46.56
C GLN A 9 15.35 -34.14 -46.28
N GLU A 10 14.76 -33.44 -47.26
CA GLU A 10 14.33 -32.05 -47.09
C GLU A 10 13.26 -31.90 -46.01
N GLU A 11 12.22 -32.75 -46.04
CA GLU A 11 11.14 -32.72 -45.05
C GLU A 11 11.63 -33.08 -43.64
N TYR A 12 12.60 -34.01 -43.52
CA TYR A 12 13.25 -34.30 -42.25
C TYR A 12 13.90 -33.05 -41.64
N TYR A 13 14.64 -32.27 -42.43
CA TYR A 13 15.29 -31.05 -41.94
C TYR A 13 14.28 -29.96 -41.57
N LYS A 14 13.18 -29.83 -42.31
CA LYS A 14 12.08 -28.91 -41.93
C LYS A 14 11.47 -29.31 -40.59
N ALA A 15 11.16 -30.59 -40.39
CA ALA A 15 10.62 -31.10 -39.13
C ALA A 15 11.62 -30.90 -37.98
N LYS A 16 12.91 -31.18 -38.21
CA LYS A 16 13.98 -30.94 -37.24
C LYS A 16 14.07 -29.47 -36.81
N ASN A 17 14.03 -28.53 -37.76
CA ASN A 17 14.04 -27.10 -37.45
C ASN A 17 12.81 -26.69 -36.62
N ARG A 18 11.62 -27.22 -36.92
CA ARG A 18 10.40 -26.99 -36.11
C ARG A 18 10.56 -27.53 -34.69
N TYR A 19 11.13 -28.72 -34.54
CA TYR A 19 11.40 -29.31 -33.23
C TYR A 19 12.34 -28.45 -32.40
N GLU A 20 13.48 -28.06 -32.98
CA GLU A 20 14.51 -27.26 -32.28
C GLU A 20 13.97 -25.89 -31.86
N ASN A 21 13.24 -25.20 -32.75
CA ASN A 21 12.60 -23.92 -32.43
C ASN A 21 11.56 -24.07 -31.31
N ALA A 22 10.74 -25.12 -31.35
CA ALA A 22 9.75 -25.37 -30.30
C ALA A 22 10.41 -25.69 -28.95
N ALA A 23 11.49 -26.48 -28.95
CA ALA A 23 12.25 -26.80 -27.74
C ALA A 23 12.87 -25.53 -27.11
N TYR A 24 13.40 -24.63 -27.94
CA TYR A 24 13.92 -23.34 -27.48
C TYR A 24 12.85 -22.47 -26.82
N GLU A 25 11.72 -22.23 -27.50
CA GLU A 25 10.63 -21.41 -26.96
C GLU A 25 10.00 -22.02 -25.70
N LYS A 26 9.89 -23.35 -25.65
CA LYS A 26 9.43 -24.06 -24.45
C LYS A 26 10.34 -23.77 -23.26
N ARG A 27 11.66 -23.92 -23.43
CA ARG A 27 12.64 -23.67 -22.36
C ARG A 27 12.63 -22.21 -21.91
N ARG A 28 12.52 -21.27 -22.85
CA ARG A 28 12.39 -19.84 -22.55
C ARG A 28 11.16 -19.58 -21.68
N ALA A 29 10.00 -20.14 -22.06
CA ALA A 29 8.77 -19.97 -21.30
C ALA A 29 8.82 -20.61 -19.91
N GLU A 30 9.41 -21.81 -19.80
CA GLU A 30 9.63 -22.49 -18.51
C GLU A 30 10.50 -21.67 -17.56
N ASN A 31 11.59 -21.08 -18.05
CA ASN A 31 12.45 -20.20 -17.26
C ASN A 31 11.69 -18.96 -16.76
N GLU A 32 10.90 -18.32 -17.63
CA GLU A 32 10.11 -17.15 -17.23
C GLU A 32 9.02 -17.52 -16.19
N ILE A 33 8.41 -18.71 -16.28
CA ILE A 33 7.49 -19.22 -15.25
C ILE A 33 8.20 -19.37 -13.91
N ILE A 34 9.42 -19.92 -13.89
CA ILE A 34 10.21 -20.08 -12.66
C ILE A 34 10.48 -18.71 -12.03
N ASP A 35 10.92 -17.73 -12.82
CA ASP A 35 11.17 -16.36 -12.35
C ASP A 35 9.91 -15.71 -11.76
N ILE A 36 8.76 -15.89 -12.42
CA ILE A 36 7.48 -15.39 -11.92
C ILE A 36 7.13 -16.06 -10.58
N ARG A 37 7.27 -17.38 -10.47
CA ARG A 37 6.98 -18.13 -9.24
C ARG A 37 7.87 -17.71 -8.08
N ASN A 38 9.12 -17.39 -8.35
CA ASN A 38 10.06 -16.90 -7.33
C ASN A 38 9.72 -15.47 -6.84
N ARG A 39 9.15 -14.63 -7.71
CA ARG A 39 8.79 -13.23 -7.38
C ARG A 39 7.43 -13.08 -6.70
N LYS A 40 6.45 -13.95 -6.99
CA LYS A 40 5.09 -13.87 -6.42
C LYS A 40 5.07 -13.84 -4.87
N PRO A 41 5.83 -14.69 -4.15
CA PRO A 41 5.88 -14.65 -2.69
C PRO A 41 6.39 -13.31 -2.15
N GLN A 42 7.38 -12.70 -2.80
CA GLN A 42 7.93 -11.40 -2.40
C GLN A 42 6.87 -10.30 -2.48
N LEU A 43 6.09 -10.28 -3.56
CA LEU A 43 4.96 -9.35 -3.73
C LEU A 43 3.88 -9.56 -2.66
N ILE A 44 3.50 -10.83 -2.41
CA ILE A 44 2.49 -11.18 -1.39
C ILE A 44 2.97 -10.74 -0.01
N ASN A 45 4.22 -11.02 0.36
CA ASN A 45 4.79 -10.62 1.64
C ASN A 45 4.79 -9.10 1.80
N LYS A 46 5.16 -8.36 0.75
CA LYS A 46 5.14 -6.89 0.79
C LYS A 46 3.72 -6.33 0.94
N ILE A 47 2.74 -6.89 0.24
CA ILE A 47 1.32 -6.54 0.41
C ILE A 47 0.86 -6.79 1.84
N ASN A 48 1.23 -7.93 2.44
CA ASN A 48 0.86 -8.26 3.81
C ASN A 48 1.49 -7.32 4.83
N GLN A 49 2.77 -6.95 4.65
CA GLN A 49 3.45 -5.96 5.48
C GLN A 49 2.75 -4.60 5.43
N LEU A 50 2.42 -4.13 4.22
CA LEU A 50 1.70 -2.86 4.03
C LEU A 50 0.30 -2.90 4.63
N ASN A 51 -0.41 -4.03 4.54
CA ASN A 51 -1.72 -4.19 5.20
C ASN A 51 -1.61 -4.15 6.72
N ALA A 52 -0.57 -4.76 7.30
CA ALA A 52 -0.32 -4.70 8.74
C ALA A 52 0.00 -3.26 9.19
N GLU A 53 0.87 -2.57 8.45
CA GLU A 53 1.22 -1.17 8.71
C GLU A 53 -0.02 -0.26 8.59
N LYS A 54 -0.83 -0.45 7.55
CA LYS A 54 -2.11 0.25 7.39
C LYS A 54 -3.02 0.06 8.59
N LYS A 55 -3.14 -1.16 9.11
CA LYS A 55 -3.95 -1.47 10.28
C LYS A 55 -3.46 -0.71 11.51
N CYS A 56 -2.15 -0.71 11.76
CA CYS A 56 -1.55 0.06 12.85
C CYS A 56 -1.83 1.56 12.70
N ASN A 57 -1.63 2.12 11.51
CA ASN A 57 -1.88 3.54 11.24
C ASN A 57 -3.36 3.91 11.41
N LEU A 58 -4.29 3.04 11.03
CA LEU A 58 -5.73 3.25 11.26
C LEU A 58 -6.07 3.30 12.75
N SER A 59 -5.51 2.41 13.56
CA SER A 59 -5.68 2.43 15.02
C SER A 59 -5.12 3.72 15.63
N SER A 60 -3.91 4.13 15.25
CA SER A 60 -3.32 5.39 15.71
C SER A 60 -4.15 6.61 15.28
N LEU A 61 -4.69 6.60 14.06
CA LEU A 61 -5.56 7.68 13.58
C LEU A 61 -6.85 7.78 14.40
N GLU A 62 -7.44 6.64 14.78
CA GLU A 62 -8.63 6.60 15.62
C GLU A 62 -8.37 7.24 16.98
N GLU A 63 -7.26 6.87 17.64
CA GLU A 63 -6.83 7.42 18.92
C GLU A 63 -6.58 8.93 18.83
N ILE A 64 -5.81 9.38 17.83
CA ILE A 64 -5.54 10.81 17.61
C ILE A 64 -6.85 11.57 17.38
N SER A 65 -7.78 10.99 16.62
CA SER A 65 -9.08 11.61 16.34
C SER A 65 -9.94 11.75 17.59
N LYS A 66 -9.89 10.78 18.51
CA LYS A 66 -10.53 10.88 19.83
C LYS A 66 -9.91 12.03 20.65
N SER A 67 -8.59 12.11 20.73
CA SER A 67 -7.90 13.20 21.45
C SER A 67 -8.21 14.58 20.88
N VAL A 68 -8.23 14.73 19.55
CA VAL A 68 -8.55 16.02 18.90
C VAL A 68 -9.99 16.45 19.18
N LYS A 69 -10.95 15.51 19.28
CA LYS A 69 -12.33 15.83 19.68
C LYS A 69 -12.41 16.33 21.12
N THR A 70 -11.67 15.70 22.04
CA THR A 70 -11.61 16.14 23.45
C THR A 70 -11.08 17.57 23.60
N ASN A 71 -10.18 18.03 22.72
CA ASN A 71 -9.74 19.43 22.72
C ASN A 71 -10.90 20.41 22.51
N GLY A 72 -11.80 20.12 21.57
CA GLY A 72 -12.93 21.02 21.29
C GLY A 72 -13.79 21.27 22.54
N SER A 73 -13.99 20.21 23.33
CA SER A 73 -14.67 20.30 24.63
C SER A 73 -13.85 21.05 25.68
N PHE A 74 -12.53 20.81 25.73
CA PHE A 74 -11.63 21.52 26.66
C PHE A 74 -11.59 23.03 26.38
N ASP A 75 -11.42 23.43 25.12
CA ASP A 75 -11.43 24.83 24.70
C ASP A 75 -12.76 25.52 25.07
N GLN A 76 -13.88 24.79 25.00
CA GLN A 76 -15.18 25.29 25.44
C GLN A 76 -15.23 25.47 26.97
N SER A 77 -14.78 24.47 27.74
CA SER A 77 -14.75 24.57 29.22
C SER A 77 -13.84 25.70 29.73
N ILE A 78 -12.75 26.00 29.03
CA ILE A 78 -11.89 27.16 29.33
C ILE A 78 -12.64 28.47 29.10
N ARG A 79 -13.33 28.63 27.97
CA ARG A 79 -14.15 29.83 27.69
C ARG A 79 -15.25 30.03 28.73
N ASP A 80 -15.93 28.95 29.13
CA ASP A 80 -16.98 29.00 30.15
C ASP A 80 -16.42 29.41 31.52
N THR A 81 -15.22 28.91 31.87
CA THR A 81 -14.51 29.28 33.10
C THR A 81 -14.05 30.74 33.08
N GLU A 82 -13.49 31.21 31.96
CA GLU A 82 -13.09 32.61 31.75
C GLU A 82 -14.30 33.55 31.96
N THR A 83 -15.45 33.21 31.39
CA THR A 83 -16.70 33.99 31.53
C THR A 83 -17.20 34.05 32.99
N LYS A 84 -17.16 32.92 33.70
CA LYS A 84 -17.58 32.85 35.11
C LYS A 84 -16.64 33.63 36.02
N LEU A 85 -15.33 33.56 35.77
CA LEU A 85 -14.31 34.33 36.50
C LEU A 85 -14.51 35.83 36.30
N GLU A 86 -14.77 36.27 35.08
CA GLU A 86 -15.07 37.68 34.78
C GLU A 86 -16.33 38.15 35.53
N THR A 87 -17.40 37.34 35.50
CA THR A 87 -18.64 37.62 36.24
C THR A 87 -18.38 37.74 37.75
N ALA A 88 -17.63 36.79 38.33
CA ALA A 88 -17.29 36.81 39.75
C ALA A 88 -16.42 38.02 40.11
N SER A 89 -15.44 38.36 39.28
CA SER A 89 -14.56 39.51 39.49
C SER A 89 -15.34 40.82 39.50
N ASN A 90 -16.28 40.99 38.57
CA ASN A 90 -17.19 42.14 38.54
C ASN A 90 -18.04 42.24 39.82
N GLY A 91 -18.56 41.11 40.31
CA GLY A 91 -19.28 41.06 41.58
C GLY A 91 -18.42 41.47 42.78
N PHE A 92 -17.17 41.00 42.86
CA PHE A 92 -16.24 41.37 43.94
C PHE A 92 -15.84 42.85 43.90
N LEU A 93 -15.64 43.42 42.71
CA LEU A 93 -15.37 44.85 42.55
C LEU A 93 -16.55 45.68 43.06
N ALA A 94 -17.79 45.33 42.68
CA ALA A 94 -18.99 46.02 43.14
C ALA A 94 -19.16 45.96 44.68
N ILE A 95 -18.81 44.83 45.32
CA ILE A 95 -18.79 44.74 46.78
C ILE A 95 -17.68 45.63 47.36
N GLY A 96 -16.48 45.61 46.78
CA GLY A 96 -15.36 46.38 47.28
C GLY A 96 -15.57 47.89 47.18
N GLU A 97 -16.23 48.38 46.12
CA GLU A 97 -16.66 49.78 45.99
C GLU A 97 -17.57 50.24 47.14
N SER A 98 -18.30 49.32 47.77
CA SER A 98 -19.13 49.57 48.95
C SER A 98 -18.40 49.44 50.29
N SER A 99 -17.10 49.14 50.29
CA SER A 99 -16.29 48.85 51.49
C SER A 99 -15.02 49.73 51.60
N LEU A 100 -14.45 49.88 52.80
CA LEU A 100 -13.25 50.72 53.06
C LEU A 100 -11.91 50.16 52.51
N GLY A 101 -11.91 49.03 51.78
CA GLY A 101 -10.70 48.38 51.25
C GLY A 101 -10.60 48.46 49.71
N LYS A 102 -9.38 48.36 49.15
CA LYS A 102 -9.18 48.21 47.69
C LYS A 102 -9.38 46.73 47.29
N PRO A 103 -10.49 46.33 46.65
CA PRO A 103 -10.65 44.97 46.14
C PRO A 103 -9.61 44.68 45.04
N GLN A 104 -9.05 43.47 45.04
CA GLN A 104 -8.19 42.98 43.96
C GLN A 104 -9.03 42.31 42.86
N ASN A 105 -8.67 42.54 41.61
CA ASN A 105 -9.33 41.92 40.46
C ASN A 105 -8.87 40.46 40.33
N LEU A 106 -9.77 39.50 40.53
CA LEU A 106 -9.46 38.07 40.47
C LEU A 106 -8.91 37.61 39.11
N THR A 107 -9.24 38.31 38.02
CA THR A 107 -8.68 37.99 36.69
C THR A 107 -7.17 38.18 36.66
N THR A 108 -6.64 39.27 37.26
CA THR A 108 -5.19 39.52 37.26
C THR A 108 -4.36 38.46 37.99
N VAL A 109 -4.91 37.81 39.03
CA VAL A 109 -4.24 36.73 39.77
C VAL A 109 -4.31 35.41 39.01
N PHE A 110 -5.42 35.16 38.31
CA PHE A 110 -5.63 33.93 37.52
C PHE A 110 -4.97 33.97 36.13
N ASP A 111 -4.67 35.15 35.58
CA ASP A 111 -4.32 35.31 34.17
C ASP A 111 -2.99 34.68 33.76
N GLY A 112 -1.93 34.78 34.58
CA GLY A 112 -0.58 34.39 34.16
C GLY A 112 -0.41 32.88 33.93
N VAL A 113 -0.75 32.07 34.94
CA VAL A 113 -0.61 30.61 34.90
C VAL A 113 -1.63 29.97 33.95
N ASN A 114 -2.85 30.52 33.90
CA ASN A 114 -3.90 30.01 33.03
C ASN A 114 -3.59 30.28 31.55
N ARG A 115 -3.07 31.47 31.22
CA ARG A 115 -2.68 31.81 29.84
C ARG A 115 -1.51 30.97 29.34
N SER A 116 -0.53 30.70 30.19
CA SER A 116 0.59 29.78 29.86
C SER A 116 0.08 28.35 29.61
N SER A 117 -0.77 27.84 30.49
CA SER A 117 -1.34 26.49 30.38
C SER A 117 -2.22 26.34 29.13
N LYS A 118 -3.08 27.32 28.85
CA LYS A 118 -3.90 27.39 27.62
C LYS A 118 -3.03 27.33 26.38
N ASN A 119 -1.99 28.17 26.29
CA ASN A 119 -1.09 28.19 25.14
C ASN A 119 -0.38 26.84 24.94
N ASN A 120 0.13 26.22 26.00
CA ASN A 120 0.80 24.92 25.93
C ASN A 120 -0.15 23.82 25.42
N ILE A 121 -1.38 23.79 25.94
CA ILE A 121 -2.40 22.81 25.54
C ILE A 121 -2.83 23.03 24.09
N THR A 122 -3.12 24.27 23.69
CA THR A 122 -3.46 24.62 22.31
C THR A 122 -2.34 24.18 21.35
N ASN A 123 -1.07 24.44 21.69
CA ASN A 123 0.08 24.03 20.88
C ASN A 123 0.20 22.50 20.75
N ALA A 124 -0.05 21.76 21.84
CA ALA A 124 -0.08 20.30 21.81
C ALA A 124 -1.17 19.78 20.86
N PHE A 125 -2.37 20.39 20.86
CA PHE A 125 -3.44 20.00 19.95
C PHE A 125 -3.22 20.40 18.49
N VAL A 126 -2.57 21.54 18.23
CA VAL A 126 -2.10 21.89 16.89
C VAL A 126 -1.13 20.82 16.38
N THR A 127 -0.23 20.35 17.23
CA THR A 127 0.70 19.26 16.90
C THR A 127 -0.03 17.95 16.63
N LEU A 128 -1.01 17.57 17.46
CA LEU A 128 -1.85 16.39 17.25
C LEU A 128 -2.61 16.44 15.92
N LYS A 129 -3.19 17.59 15.55
CA LYS A 129 -3.86 17.78 14.24
C LYS A 129 -2.88 17.62 13.08
N LYS A 130 -1.66 18.15 13.19
CA LYS A 130 -0.61 17.94 12.17
C LYS A 130 -0.26 16.46 12.04
N THR A 131 -0.06 15.76 13.17
CA THR A 131 0.20 14.32 13.18
C THR A 131 -0.97 13.53 12.59
N GLN A 132 -2.22 13.91 12.87
CA GLN A 132 -3.41 13.31 12.28
C GLN A 132 -3.37 13.37 10.75
N ALA A 133 -3.07 14.56 10.19
CA ALA A 133 -2.96 14.76 8.75
C ALA A 133 -1.83 13.91 8.14
N LEU A 134 -0.68 13.82 8.81
CA LEU A 134 0.46 12.99 8.38
C LEU A 134 0.11 11.49 8.36
N VAL A 135 -0.55 10.98 9.39
CA VAL A 135 -0.98 9.58 9.46
C VAL A 135 -2.00 9.29 8.36
N ASN A 136 -2.94 10.20 8.10
CA ASN A 136 -3.87 10.09 6.98
C ASN A 136 -3.15 10.03 5.63
N GLY A 137 -2.15 10.90 5.42
CA GLY A 137 -1.31 10.87 4.22
C GLY A 137 -0.63 9.52 4.02
N LYS A 138 0.01 9.00 5.07
CA LYS A 138 0.64 7.66 5.05
C LYS A 138 -0.34 6.55 4.69
N ILE A 139 -1.56 6.58 5.22
CA ILE A 139 -2.60 5.59 4.88
C ILE A 139 -2.94 5.65 3.39
N ASN A 140 -3.07 6.84 2.81
CA ASN A 140 -3.35 7.02 1.39
C ASN A 140 -2.20 6.52 0.51
N ASP A 141 -0.96 6.79 0.90
CA ASP A 141 0.23 6.29 0.20
C ASP A 141 0.31 4.77 0.25
N ILE A 142 0.07 4.17 1.43
CA ILE A 142 0.04 2.72 1.60
C ILE A 142 -1.06 2.08 0.75
N ASN A 143 -2.26 2.68 0.71
CA ASN A 143 -3.35 2.20 -0.15
C ASN A 143 -2.95 2.18 -1.63
N SER A 144 -2.27 3.23 -2.10
CA SER A 144 -1.79 3.34 -3.47
C SER A 144 -0.73 2.28 -3.78
N GLN A 145 0.21 2.06 -2.85
CA GLN A 145 1.23 1.01 -2.97
C GLN A 145 0.61 -0.39 -3.01
N ILE A 146 -0.34 -0.70 -2.13
CA ILE A 146 -1.05 -1.98 -2.11
C ILE A 146 -1.75 -2.22 -3.46
N LYS A 147 -2.46 -1.21 -3.96
CA LYS A 147 -3.16 -1.31 -5.26
C LYS A 147 -2.19 -1.63 -6.40
N ASN A 148 -1.07 -0.91 -6.48
CA ASN A 148 -0.07 -1.13 -7.52
C ASN A 148 0.54 -2.54 -7.44
N LEU A 149 0.88 -3.01 -6.24
CA LEU A 149 1.42 -4.36 -6.02
C LEU A 149 0.40 -5.46 -6.34
N GLN A 150 -0.89 -5.24 -6.04
CA GLN A 150 -1.97 -6.14 -6.41
C GLN A 150 -2.13 -6.24 -7.93
N THR A 151 -2.06 -5.11 -8.64
CA THR A 151 -2.06 -5.08 -10.11
C THR A 151 -0.85 -5.82 -10.68
N GLU A 152 0.35 -5.60 -10.14
CA GLU A 152 1.55 -6.34 -10.58
C GLU A 152 1.40 -7.86 -10.35
N LEU A 153 0.90 -8.26 -9.18
CA LEU A 153 0.67 -9.66 -8.85
C LEU A 153 -0.30 -10.32 -9.83
N GLU A 154 -1.39 -9.64 -10.19
CA GLU A 154 -2.37 -10.14 -11.15
C GLU A 154 -1.79 -10.22 -12.57
N ASN A 155 -1.03 -9.21 -13.00
CA ASN A 155 -0.32 -9.24 -14.27
C ASN A 155 0.66 -10.42 -14.35
N LYS A 156 1.40 -10.71 -13.27
CA LYS A 156 2.28 -11.88 -13.22
C LYS A 156 1.52 -13.20 -13.27
N LYS A 157 0.37 -13.32 -12.61
CA LYS A 157 -0.50 -14.52 -12.72
C LYS A 157 -1.02 -14.71 -14.15
N ASN A 158 -1.46 -13.63 -14.80
CA ASN A 158 -1.89 -13.65 -16.20
C ASN A 158 -0.77 -14.10 -17.13
N ARG A 159 0.44 -13.55 -16.93
CA ARG A 159 1.61 -13.92 -17.69
C ARG A 159 1.98 -15.38 -17.48
N GLU A 160 1.96 -15.88 -16.24
CA GLU A 160 2.22 -17.30 -15.93
C GLU A 160 1.24 -18.22 -16.67
N ARG A 161 -0.06 -17.90 -16.68
CA ARG A 161 -1.09 -18.66 -17.42
C ARG A 161 -0.79 -18.68 -18.92
N SER A 162 -0.48 -17.53 -19.51
CA SER A 162 -0.12 -17.43 -20.93
C SER A 162 1.12 -18.27 -21.27
N LEU A 163 2.15 -18.23 -20.42
CA LEU A 163 3.36 -19.03 -20.61
C LEU A 163 3.08 -20.54 -20.50
N GLN A 164 2.18 -20.97 -19.62
CA GLN A 164 1.77 -22.37 -19.52
C GLN A 164 1.07 -22.87 -20.80
N CYS A 165 0.27 -22.02 -21.44
CA CYS A 165 -0.29 -22.32 -22.76
C CYS A 165 0.82 -22.50 -23.80
N ILE A 166 1.79 -21.59 -23.84
CA ILE A 166 2.95 -21.67 -24.75
C ILE A 166 3.73 -22.96 -24.52
N VAL A 167 4.03 -23.33 -23.27
CA VAL A 167 4.74 -24.57 -22.94
C VAL A 167 4.00 -25.80 -23.50
N SER A 168 2.68 -25.85 -23.34
CA SER A 168 1.84 -26.94 -23.82
C SER A 168 1.80 -27.02 -25.35
N GLU A 169 1.66 -25.88 -26.02
CA GLU A 169 1.66 -25.76 -27.49
C GLU A 169 3.01 -26.18 -28.09
N LYS A 170 4.12 -25.72 -27.49
CA LYS A 170 5.47 -26.07 -27.95
C LYS A 170 5.76 -27.55 -27.70
N GLN A 171 5.31 -28.12 -26.58
CA GLN A 171 5.40 -29.57 -26.37
C GLN A 171 4.64 -30.36 -27.45
N ARG A 172 3.43 -29.93 -27.83
CA ARG A 172 2.69 -30.57 -28.94
C ARG A 172 3.42 -30.43 -30.27
N THR A 173 4.00 -29.28 -30.55
CA THR A 173 4.79 -29.02 -31.76
C THR A 173 6.00 -29.94 -31.82
N MET A 174 6.72 -30.09 -30.70
CA MET A 174 7.85 -31.03 -30.59
C MET A 174 7.42 -32.46 -30.85
N ASN A 175 6.31 -32.91 -30.25
CA ASN A 175 5.82 -34.28 -30.45
C ASN A 175 5.47 -34.56 -31.92
N ASN A 176 4.75 -33.64 -32.58
CA ASN A 176 4.40 -33.76 -33.99
C ASN A 176 5.65 -33.78 -34.89
N ALA A 177 6.57 -32.84 -34.67
CA ALA A 177 7.81 -32.76 -35.43
C ALA A 177 8.70 -34.01 -35.23
N ALA A 178 8.75 -34.57 -34.02
CA ALA A 178 9.47 -35.81 -33.75
C ALA A 178 8.90 -37.01 -34.52
N VAL A 179 7.56 -37.11 -34.62
CA VAL A 179 6.89 -38.15 -35.42
C VAL A 179 7.24 -38.01 -36.90
N GLU A 180 7.15 -36.81 -37.46
CA GLU A 180 7.52 -36.53 -38.86
C GLU A 180 9.01 -36.82 -39.13
N MET A 181 9.89 -36.42 -38.23
CA MET A 181 11.32 -36.74 -38.31
C MET A 181 11.55 -38.25 -38.34
N ALA A 182 10.89 -39.01 -37.48
CA ALA A 182 11.01 -40.46 -37.44
C ALA A 182 10.51 -41.11 -38.75
N TYR A 183 9.37 -40.63 -39.27
CA TYR A 183 8.81 -41.07 -40.54
C TYR A 183 9.79 -40.80 -41.69
N HIS A 184 10.22 -39.55 -41.88
CA HIS A 184 11.11 -39.21 -42.98
C HIS A 184 12.48 -39.88 -42.88
N LYS A 185 13.04 -40.00 -41.68
CA LYS A 185 14.31 -40.71 -41.46
C LYS A 185 14.26 -42.18 -41.92
N LYS A 186 13.10 -42.85 -41.78
CA LYS A 186 12.90 -44.23 -42.24
C LYS A 186 12.91 -44.34 -43.78
N HIS A 187 12.45 -43.32 -44.48
CA HIS A 187 12.30 -43.31 -45.95
C HIS A 187 13.46 -42.61 -46.69
N MET A 188 14.50 -42.19 -45.98
CA MET A 188 15.71 -41.58 -46.56
C MET A 188 16.73 -42.59 -47.09
N TYR A 189 16.59 -43.86 -46.70
CA TYR A 189 17.47 -44.98 -47.09
C TYR A 189 16.68 -45.99 -47.90
#